data_AF-A0A7C2E9C5-F1
#
_entry.id   AF-A0A7C2E9C5-F1
#
_cell.length_a   1.000
_cell.length_b   1.000
_cell.length_c   1.000
_cell.angle_alpha   90.00
_cell.angle_beta   90.00
_cell.angle_gamma   90.00
#
_symmetry.space_group_name_H-M   'P 1'
#
loop_
_entity.id
_entity.type
_entity.pdbx_description
1 polymer ?
#
loop_
_entity_poly.entity_id
_entity_poly.type
_entity_poly.pdbx_seq_one_letter_code
_entity_poly.pdbx_strand_id
1 'polypeptide(L)'
;MIMEDSRVYLYAVEKRRSPGPRDRRKIAGMKIKDACSFLGLVERRRGMRLMALVLALLLCLSLCLFTPPTVEEAHGGSLSGWKFCVDAGHGGSETGAVGPTGLQEKDINLKVAFMLKSLLEA
;
A
#
# COMPACT_ATOMS: atom_id res chain seq x y z
N MET A 1 12.38 18.45 -34.78
CA MET A 1 13.23 19.30 -33.92
C MET A 1 13.94 18.35 -32.98
N ILE A 2 15.25 18.21 -33.14
CA ILE A 2 16.07 17.26 -32.39
C ILE A 2 16.26 17.84 -30.99
N MET A 3 15.78 17.13 -29.97
CA MET A 3 16.06 17.43 -28.57
C MET A 3 16.93 16.30 -28.03
N GLU A 4 18.24 16.51 -28.11
CA GLU A 4 19.24 15.78 -27.32
C GLU A 4 19.12 16.23 -25.86
N ASP A 5 18.59 15.37 -24.99
CA ASP A 5 19.10 15.20 -23.62
C ASP A 5 18.44 13.96 -22.98
N SER A 6 18.86 12.78 -23.41
CA SER A 6 18.43 11.50 -22.86
C SER A 6 19.14 11.23 -21.53
N ARG A 7 18.60 11.73 -20.42
CA ARG A 7 19.01 11.29 -19.07
C ARG A 7 17.83 10.72 -18.31
N VAL A 8 17.69 9.40 -18.42
CA VAL A 8 16.80 8.57 -17.61
C VAL A 8 17.58 8.10 -16.39
N TYR A 9 17.09 8.37 -15.18
CA TYR A 9 17.59 7.75 -13.94
C TYR A 9 16.41 7.22 -13.12
N LEU A 10 16.45 5.94 -12.79
CA LEU A 10 15.44 5.21 -12.02
C LEU A 10 16.19 4.28 -11.08
N TYR A 11 16.28 4.54 -9.77
CA TYR A 11 16.52 3.51 -8.73
C TYR A 11 16.21 4.03 -7.32
N ALA A 12 15.41 3.28 -6.57
CA ALA A 12 15.45 3.25 -5.11
C ALA A 12 15.15 1.81 -4.62
N VAL A 13 16.04 1.23 -3.81
CA VAL A 13 15.86 -0.08 -3.14
C VAL A 13 16.09 0.12 -1.65
N GLU A 14 15.10 -0.28 -0.83
CA GLU A 14 15.12 -0.17 0.62
C GLU A 14 15.56 -1.48 1.30
N LYS A 15 16.35 -1.37 2.38
CA LYS A 15 17.01 -2.50 3.06
C LYS A 15 16.36 -2.77 4.43
N ARG A 16 15.73 -3.94 4.63
CA ARG A 16 15.15 -4.36 5.93
C ARG A 16 16.22 -4.91 6.89
N ARG A 17 16.11 -4.57 8.19
CA ARG A 17 16.89 -5.13 9.31
C ARG A 17 16.22 -6.37 9.90
N SER A 18 17.02 -7.40 10.20
CA SER A 18 16.59 -8.64 10.88
C SER A 18 16.54 -8.48 12.41
N PRO A 19 15.55 -9.08 13.10
CA PRO A 19 15.50 -9.10 14.56
C PRO A 19 16.40 -10.20 15.14
N GLY A 20 17.03 -9.88 16.28
CA GLY A 20 17.93 -10.77 17.02
C GLY A 20 17.23 -11.85 17.85
N PRO A 21 18.00 -12.79 18.43
CA PRO A 21 17.48 -14.03 19.00
C PRO A 21 16.86 -13.83 20.39
N ARG A 22 15.79 -14.59 20.66
CA ARG A 22 15.09 -14.63 21.96
C ARG A 22 15.66 -15.72 22.86
N ASP A 23 16.13 -15.32 24.04
CA ASP A 23 16.60 -16.21 25.12
C ASP A 23 15.41 -16.98 25.74
N ARG A 24 15.56 -18.30 25.84
CA ARG A 24 14.60 -19.23 26.47
C ARG A 24 15.25 -19.81 27.72
N ARG A 25 14.88 -19.34 28.92
CA ARG A 25 15.17 -20.10 30.14
C ARG A 25 14.09 -20.04 31.22
N LYS A 26 13.85 -21.25 31.75
CA LYS A 26 13.26 -21.66 33.04
C LYS A 26 11.74 -21.81 33.12
N ILE A 27 11.30 -23.07 33.01
CA ILE A 27 10.07 -23.57 33.60
C ILE A 27 10.49 -24.69 34.57
N ALA A 28 10.29 -24.46 35.86
CA ALA A 28 10.56 -25.46 36.90
C ALA A 28 9.37 -25.54 37.87
N GLY A 29 8.84 -26.75 38.01
CA GLY A 29 8.26 -27.28 39.24
C GLY A 29 6.79 -26.94 39.55
N MET A 30 5.85 -27.82 39.21
CA MET A 30 4.54 -27.89 39.88
C MET A 30 4.18 -29.34 40.23
N LYS A 31 3.63 -29.53 41.44
CA LYS A 31 3.28 -30.83 42.05
C LYS A 31 1.93 -31.35 41.50
N ILE A 32 1.84 -32.68 41.32
CA ILE A 32 0.77 -33.39 40.60
C ILE A 32 -0.62 -33.35 41.28
N LYS A 33 -0.71 -33.01 42.57
CA LYS A 33 -1.98 -33.06 43.33
C LYS A 33 -2.90 -31.86 43.06
N ASP A 34 -2.32 -30.73 42.66
CA ASP A 34 -3.09 -29.56 42.24
C ASP A 34 -3.69 -29.77 40.84
N ALA A 35 -3.14 -30.70 40.05
CA ALA A 35 -3.49 -30.88 38.64
C ALA A 35 -4.98 -31.22 38.43
N CYS A 36 -5.63 -31.97 39.33
CA CYS A 36 -7.00 -32.44 39.08
C CYS A 36 -8.06 -31.35 39.27
N SER A 37 -7.90 -30.47 40.28
CA SER A 37 -8.78 -29.30 40.49
C SER A 37 -8.36 -28.11 39.63
N PHE A 38 -7.06 -28.00 39.35
CA PHE A 38 -6.50 -27.05 38.41
C PHE A 38 -7.03 -27.35 37.01
N LEU A 39 -7.06 -28.59 36.52
CA LEU A 39 -7.57 -28.92 35.19
C LEU A 39 -9.01 -28.45 34.98
N GLY A 40 -9.92 -28.59 35.94
CA GLY A 40 -11.29 -28.08 35.83
C GLY A 40 -11.43 -26.55 35.93
N LEU A 41 -10.71 -25.90 36.85
CA LEU A 41 -10.67 -24.43 36.94
C LEU A 41 -9.89 -23.81 35.77
N VAL A 42 -8.91 -24.52 35.24
CA VAL A 42 -8.09 -24.16 34.09
C VAL A 42 -8.81 -24.48 32.80
N GLU A 43 -9.65 -25.51 32.68
CA GLU A 43 -10.54 -25.70 31.53
C GLU A 43 -11.64 -24.65 31.52
N ARG A 44 -12.17 -24.27 32.69
CA ARG A 44 -13.10 -23.13 32.82
C ARG A 44 -12.42 -21.80 32.52
N ARG A 45 -11.18 -21.57 32.97
CA ARG A 45 -10.38 -20.37 32.65
C ARG A 45 -9.82 -20.38 31.22
N ARG A 46 -9.51 -21.55 30.65
CA ARG A 46 -9.10 -21.75 29.25
C ARG A 46 -10.30 -21.52 28.34
N GLY A 47 -11.48 -22.03 28.71
CA GLY A 47 -12.75 -21.75 28.07
C GLY A 47 -13.09 -20.27 28.13
N MET A 48 -12.97 -19.62 29.30
CA MET A 48 -13.18 -18.17 29.41
C MET A 48 -12.17 -17.34 28.61
N ARG A 49 -10.89 -17.74 28.56
CA ARG A 49 -9.87 -17.09 27.71
C ARG A 49 -10.13 -17.32 26.23
N LEU A 50 -10.51 -18.54 25.84
CA LEU A 50 -10.87 -18.88 24.47
C LEU A 50 -12.11 -18.11 24.02
N MET A 51 -13.14 -18.06 24.85
CA MET A 51 -14.35 -17.26 24.60
C MET A 51 -14.02 -15.77 24.53
N ALA A 52 -13.18 -15.25 25.43
CA ALA A 52 -12.73 -13.86 25.34
C ALA A 52 -11.94 -13.56 24.06
N LEU A 53 -11.08 -14.49 23.60
CA LEU A 53 -10.33 -14.35 22.34
C LEU A 53 -11.25 -14.44 21.13
N VAL A 54 -12.23 -15.35 21.13
CA VAL A 54 -13.23 -15.47 20.07
C VAL A 54 -14.07 -14.20 19.99
N LEU A 55 -14.55 -13.69 21.13
CA LEU A 55 -15.32 -12.44 21.18
C LEU A 55 -14.49 -11.23 20.74
N ALA A 56 -13.22 -11.15 21.14
CA ALA A 56 -12.31 -10.09 20.69
C ALA A 56 -12.02 -10.18 19.19
N LEU A 57 -11.88 -11.39 18.64
CA LEU A 57 -11.69 -11.61 17.20
C LEU A 57 -12.95 -11.23 16.41
N LEU A 58 -14.14 -11.62 16.88
CA LEU A 58 -15.41 -11.26 16.25
C LEU A 58 -15.66 -9.75 16.29
N LEU A 59 -15.32 -9.08 17.40
CA LEU A 59 -15.39 -7.63 17.52
C LEU A 59 -14.35 -6.93 16.61
N CYS A 60 -13.14 -7.45 16.53
CA CYS A 60 -12.10 -6.91 15.65
C CYS A 60 -12.51 -7.07 14.17
N LEU A 61 -13.04 -8.24 13.80
CA LEU A 61 -13.52 -8.52 12.45
C LEU A 61 -14.71 -7.62 12.09
N SER A 62 -15.69 -7.45 12.99
CA SER A 62 -16.82 -6.56 12.73
C SER A 62 -16.36 -5.11 12.56
N LEU A 63 -15.38 -4.65 13.34
CA LEU A 63 -14.76 -3.33 13.16
C LEU A 63 -14.02 -3.23 11.81
N CYS A 64 -13.20 -4.21 11.44
CA CYS A 64 -12.48 -4.23 10.16
C CYS A 64 -13.41 -4.26 8.94
N LEU A 65 -14.61 -4.85 9.06
CA LEU A 65 -15.62 -4.88 8.00
C LEU A 65 -16.44 -3.58 7.92
N PHE A 66 -16.47 -2.79 8.98
CA PHE A 66 -17.22 -1.53 9.06
C PHE A 66 -16.33 -0.29 8.89
N THR A 67 -15.01 -0.43 8.93
CA THR A 67 -14.11 0.63 8.50
C THR A 67 -14.20 0.76 6.97
N PRO A 68 -14.60 1.92 6.43
CA PRO A 68 -14.47 2.17 5.00
C PRO A 68 -12.99 1.99 4.63
N PRO A 69 -12.66 1.56 3.39
CA PRO A 69 -11.28 1.54 2.95
C PRO A 69 -10.73 2.95 3.17
N THR A 70 -9.76 3.08 4.07
CA THR A 70 -8.91 4.26 4.09
C THR A 70 -8.29 4.30 2.71
N VAL A 71 -8.74 5.23 1.87
CA VAL A 71 -7.90 5.69 0.76
C VAL A 71 -6.59 6.04 1.43
N GLU A 72 -5.53 5.29 1.17
CA GLU A 72 -4.19 5.76 1.51
C GLU A 72 -4.10 7.10 0.80
N GLU A 73 -4.18 8.18 1.58
CA GLU A 73 -3.78 9.50 1.11
C GLU A 73 -2.40 9.29 0.53
N ALA A 74 -2.32 9.33 -0.81
CA ALA A 74 -1.07 9.20 -1.51
C ALA A 74 -0.16 10.24 -0.89
N HIS A 75 0.89 9.79 -0.21
CA HIS A 75 1.76 10.67 0.57
C HIS A 75 2.22 11.80 -0.35
N GLY A 76 1.61 12.97 -0.17
CA GLY A 76 1.79 14.16 -0.99
C GLY A 76 3.14 14.78 -0.71
N GLY A 77 4.20 14.09 -1.11
CA GLY A 77 5.52 14.68 -1.21
C GLY A 77 5.47 15.79 -2.25
N SER A 78 6.22 16.86 -2.02
CA SER A 78 6.35 17.90 -3.03
C SER A 78 7.06 17.34 -4.27
N LEU A 79 6.49 17.59 -5.45
CA LEU A 79 7.13 17.31 -6.75
C LEU A 79 8.12 18.42 -7.16
N SER A 80 8.38 19.41 -6.29
CA SER A 80 9.34 20.48 -6.56
C SER A 80 10.73 19.92 -6.86
N GLY A 81 11.38 20.45 -7.90
CA GLY A 81 12.73 20.07 -8.32
C GLY A 81 12.79 18.84 -9.24
N TRP A 82 11.67 18.15 -9.45
CA TRP A 82 11.57 17.08 -10.44
C TRP A 82 11.48 17.68 -11.84
N LYS A 83 12.07 16.99 -12.81
CA LYS A 83 11.97 17.32 -14.23
C LYS A 83 11.17 16.23 -14.92
N PHE A 84 10.10 16.63 -15.59
CA PHE A 84 9.22 15.72 -16.31
C PHE A 84 9.36 15.97 -17.81
N CYS A 85 9.49 14.88 -18.58
CA CYS A 85 9.33 14.91 -20.03
C CYS A 85 7.92 14.40 -20.33
N VAL A 86 7.11 15.23 -20.96
CA VAL A 86 5.74 14.87 -21.38
C VAL A 86 5.74 14.82 -22.90
N ASP A 87 5.54 13.62 -23.45
CA ASP A 87 5.49 13.39 -24.88
C ASP A 87 4.03 13.32 -25.35
N ALA A 88 3.63 14.25 -26.21
CA ALA A 88 2.32 14.21 -26.85
C ALA A 88 2.46 13.33 -28.11
N GLY A 89 2.08 12.05 -27.97
CA GLY A 89 2.21 11.08 -29.06
C GLY A 89 1.52 11.53 -30.36
N HIS A 90 2.11 11.12 -31.49
CA HIS A 90 1.77 11.56 -32.86
C HIS A 90 2.13 13.04 -33.15
N GLY A 91 1.64 13.60 -34.27
CA GLY A 91 1.88 14.99 -34.63
C GLY A 91 2.24 15.21 -36.09
N GLY A 92 2.14 16.47 -36.54
CA GLY A 92 2.34 16.82 -37.94
C GLY A 92 1.32 16.13 -38.85
N SER A 93 1.82 15.40 -39.85
CA SER A 93 1.01 14.59 -40.76
C SER A 93 0.47 13.30 -40.13
N GLU A 94 1.13 12.76 -39.11
CA GLU A 94 0.69 11.55 -38.41
C GLU A 94 -0.42 11.92 -37.43
N THR A 95 -1.66 11.57 -37.78
CA THR A 95 -2.85 11.92 -36.98
C THR A 95 -3.05 11.03 -35.76
N GLY A 96 -2.46 9.83 -35.78
CA GLY A 96 -2.82 8.74 -34.87
C GLY A 96 -4.25 8.23 -35.17
N ALA A 97 -4.88 7.61 -34.17
CA ALA A 97 -6.25 7.15 -34.29
C ALA A 97 -7.22 8.32 -34.56
N VAL A 98 -8.25 8.06 -35.35
CA VAL A 98 -9.32 9.03 -35.64
C VAL A 98 -10.64 8.46 -35.18
N GLY A 99 -11.31 9.17 -34.27
CA GLY A 99 -12.60 8.75 -33.74
C GLY A 99 -13.75 8.92 -34.75
N PRO A 100 -14.93 8.36 -34.46
CA PRO A 100 -16.11 8.45 -35.35
C PRO A 100 -16.56 9.89 -35.66
N THR A 101 -16.18 10.86 -34.83
CA THR A 101 -16.47 12.29 -35.00
C THR A 101 -15.39 13.04 -35.78
N GLY A 102 -14.33 12.37 -36.22
CA GLY A 102 -13.16 13.00 -36.83
C GLY A 102 -12.13 13.55 -35.83
N LEU A 103 -12.35 13.37 -34.52
CA LEU A 103 -11.38 13.76 -33.49
C LEU A 103 -10.08 12.95 -33.66
N GLN A 104 -8.96 13.64 -33.77
CA GLN A 104 -7.65 13.03 -33.99
C GLN A 104 -6.91 12.85 -32.66
N GLU A 105 -6.26 11.71 -32.52
CA GLU A 105 -5.48 11.35 -31.33
C GLU A 105 -4.41 12.40 -31.01
N LYS A 106 -3.68 12.90 -32.02
CA LYS A 106 -2.66 13.93 -31.82
C LYS A 106 -3.19 15.18 -31.12
N ASP A 107 -4.42 15.58 -31.42
CA ASP A 107 -5.00 16.83 -30.92
C ASP A 107 -5.37 16.70 -29.44
N ILE A 108 -5.95 15.54 -29.06
CA ILE A 108 -6.28 15.26 -27.66
C ILE A 108 -5.03 15.00 -26.83
N ASN A 109 -4.03 14.28 -27.38
CA ASN A 109 -2.76 14.04 -26.70
C ASN A 109 -2.05 15.36 -26.38
N LEU A 110 -1.97 16.27 -27.35
CA LEU A 110 -1.34 17.58 -27.15
C LEU A 110 -2.09 18.42 -26.10
N LYS A 111 -3.43 18.42 -26.15
CA LYS A 111 -4.25 19.12 -25.16
C LYS A 111 -4.01 18.57 -23.75
N VAL A 112 -3.98 17.24 -23.58
CA VAL A 112 -3.74 16.59 -22.29
C VAL A 112 -2.32 16.87 -21.80
N ALA A 113 -1.32 16.86 -22.67
CA ALA A 113 0.05 17.19 -22.30
C ALA A 113 0.17 18.62 -21.73
N PHE A 114 -0.51 19.61 -22.33
CA PHE A 114 -0.53 20.97 -21.80
C PHE A 114 -1.30 21.09 -20.49
N MET A 115 -2.43 20.39 -20.33
CA MET A 115 -3.14 20.38 -19.05
C MET A 115 -2.28 19.78 -17.93
N LEU A 116 -1.59 18.67 -18.21
CA LEU A 116 -0.68 18.04 -17.26
C LEU A 116 0.49 18.97 -16.91
N LYS A 117 1.08 19.64 -17.90
CA LYS A 117 2.12 20.65 -17.67
C LYS A 117 1.63 21.72 -16.69
N SER A 118 0.45 22.30 -16.93
CA SER A 118 -0.10 23.33 -16.04
C SER A 118 -0.32 22.84 -14.61
N LEU A 119 -0.70 21.57 -14.44
CA LEU A 119 -0.88 20.97 -13.11
C LEU A 119 0.45 20.70 -12.39
N LEU A 120 1.51 20.39 -13.13
CA LEU A 120 2.86 20.16 -12.58
C LEU A 120 3.60 21.46 -12.24
N GLU A 121 3.23 22.58 -12.88
CA GLU A 121 3.81 23.91 -12.66
C GLU A 121 3.04 24.78 -11.65
N ALA A 122 1.84 24.35 -11.22
CA ALA A 122 0.98 25.06 -10.26
C ALA A 122 1.52 25.05 -8.82
#